data_AF-A0A7C4YYH2-F1
#
_entry.id   AF-A0A7C4YYH2-F1
#
_cell.length_a   1.000
_cell.length_b   1.000
_cell.length_c   1.000
_cell.angle_alpha   90.00
_cell.angle_beta   90.00
_cell.angle_gamma   90.00
#
_symmetry.space_group_name_H-M   'P 1'
#
loop_
_entity.id
_entity.type
_entity.pdbx_description
1 polymer ?
#
loop_
_entity_poly.entity_id
_entity_poly.type
_entity_poly.pdbx_seq_one_letter_code
_entity_poly.pdbx_strand_id
1 'polypeptide(L)'
;MILFGNELSSYLYFLLALLGGFVAGKIISWITQNIVRQLTKKTETKLDDVLVDVFSAPLVFTAFIISLMIAQHLIILSPSATTTFSAIIRVLWTIAGAWFLTRFLDSMIENYISPYAAKTSSDIDDVILPILHTVVKIVVISMAAIMILSDFGFNVTGLVAGLGIGGLAIAFAAKDIIS
;
A
#
# COMPACT_ATOMS: atom_id res chain seq x y z
N MET A 1 -16.29 12.20 35.12
CA MET A 1 -15.22 13.22 34.95
C MET A 1 -15.11 13.50 33.46
N ILE A 2 -15.25 14.77 33.07
CA ILE A 2 -15.17 15.20 31.67
C ILE A 2 -13.78 15.80 31.45
N LEU A 3 -13.06 15.31 30.46
CA LEU A 3 -11.74 15.78 30.04
C LEU A 3 -11.83 16.22 28.58
N PHE A 4 -11.40 17.44 28.26
CA PHE A 4 -11.44 18.01 26.90
C PHE A 4 -12.79 17.82 26.17
N GLY A 5 -13.91 18.01 26.87
CA GLY A 5 -15.25 17.89 26.30
C GLY A 5 -15.74 16.45 26.05
N ASN A 6 -14.95 15.44 26.43
CA ASN A 6 -15.31 14.03 26.33
C ASN A 6 -15.47 13.41 27.72
N GLU A 7 -16.37 12.43 27.85
CA GLU A 7 -16.41 11.59 29.03
C GLU A 7 -15.17 10.68 29.07
N LEU A 8 -14.71 10.33 30.27
CA LEU A 8 -13.60 9.37 30.44
C LEU A 8 -13.90 8.01 29.76
N SER A 9 -15.19 7.65 29.68
CA SER A 9 -15.70 6.48 28.97
C SER A 9 -15.38 6.52 27.47
N SER A 10 -15.41 7.69 26.82
CA SER A 10 -15.10 7.86 25.39
C SER A 10 -13.65 7.50 25.06
N TYR A 11 -12.71 7.85 25.93
CA TYR A 11 -11.29 7.47 25.78
C TYR A 11 -11.09 5.96 25.93
N LEU A 12 -11.86 5.32 26.81
CA LEU A 12 -11.84 3.86 26.95
C LEU A 12 -12.39 3.17 25.69
N TYR A 13 -13.50 3.65 25.14
CA TYR A 13 -14.06 3.11 23.89
C TYR A 13 -13.12 3.32 22.70
N PHE A 14 -12.41 4.44 22.63
CA PHE A 14 -11.38 4.69 21.63
C PHE A 14 -10.23 3.68 21.72
N LEU A 15 -9.67 3.47 22.91
CA LEU A 15 -8.62 2.47 23.13
C LEU A 15 -9.10 1.06 22.79
N LEU A 16 -10.33 0.71 23.18
CA LEU A 16 -10.93 -0.59 22.85
C LEU A 16 -11.15 -0.75 21.34
N ALA A 17 -11.56 0.30 20.62
CA ALA A 17 -11.73 0.25 19.18
C ALA A 17 -10.39 0.02 18.45
N LEU A 18 -9.31 0.68 18.90
CA LEU A 18 -7.98 0.47 18.35
C LEU A 18 -7.45 -0.94 18.63
N LEU A 19 -7.57 -1.40 19.89
CA LEU A 19 -7.17 -2.75 20.27
C LEU A 19 -7.99 -3.80 19.52
N GLY A 20 -9.32 -3.61 19.45
CA GLY A 20 -10.23 -4.48 18.73
C GLY A 20 -9.91 -4.55 17.24
N GLY A 21 -9.61 -3.42 16.61
CA GLY A 21 -9.18 -3.36 15.21
C GLY A 21 -7.85 -4.05 14.95
N PHE A 22 -6.86 -3.85 15.82
CA PHE A 22 -5.57 -4.53 15.72
C PHE A 22 -5.71 -6.05 15.89
N VAL A 23 -6.49 -6.48 16.89
CA VAL A 23 -6.79 -7.90 17.13
C VAL A 23 -7.57 -8.50 15.96
N ALA A 24 -8.58 -7.80 15.44
CA ALA A 24 -9.33 -8.23 14.26
C ALA A 24 -8.42 -8.35 13.04
N GLY A 25 -7.53 -7.39 12.79
CA GLY A 25 -6.54 -7.46 11.72
C GLY A 25 -5.60 -8.67 11.86
N LYS A 26 -5.09 -8.92 13.07
CA LYS A 26 -4.29 -10.12 13.39
C LYS A 26 -5.06 -11.42 13.15
N ILE A 27 -6.32 -11.48 13.56
CA ILE A 27 -7.19 -12.64 13.35
C ILE A 27 -7.42 -12.86 11.85
N ILE A 28 -7.77 -11.81 11.11
CA ILE A 28 -7.96 -11.88 9.64
C ILE A 28 -6.70 -12.39 8.97
N SER A 29 -5.53 -11.85 9.32
CA SER A 29 -4.26 -12.30 8.73
C SER A 29 -3.91 -13.73 9.12
N TRP A 30 -4.16 -14.14 10.37
CA TRP A 30 -4.01 -15.53 10.79
C TRP A 30 -4.94 -16.47 10.02
N ILE A 31 -6.21 -16.10 9.83
CA ILE A 31 -7.18 -16.86 9.02
C ILE A 31 -6.70 -16.95 7.57
N THR A 32 -6.29 -15.84 6.97
CA THR A 32 -5.83 -15.81 5.57
C THR A 32 -4.57 -16.68 5.39
N GLN A 33 -3.58 -16.55 6.27
CA GLN A 33 -2.33 -17.31 6.15
C GLN A 33 -2.46 -18.78 6.53
N ASN A 34 -3.32 -19.11 7.51
CA ASN A 34 -3.39 -20.46 8.06
C ASN A 34 -4.55 -21.28 7.50
N ILE A 35 -5.67 -20.66 7.14
CA ILE A 35 -6.87 -21.34 6.61
C ILE A 35 -6.94 -21.18 5.10
N VAL A 36 -6.93 -19.94 4.58
CA VAL A 36 -7.09 -19.70 3.13
C VAL A 36 -5.91 -20.29 2.36
N ARG A 37 -4.68 -20.12 2.85
CA ARG A 37 -3.48 -20.74 2.25
C ARG A 37 -3.50 -22.27 2.24
N GLN A 38 -4.20 -22.92 3.18
CA GLN A 38 -4.35 -24.38 3.17
C GLN A 38 -5.42 -24.83 2.17
N LEU A 39 -6.39 -23.97 1.85
CA LEU A 39 -7.42 -24.22 0.84
C LEU A 39 -6.88 -23.97 -0.57
N THR A 40 -6.06 -22.95 -0.80
CA THR A 40 -5.47 -22.64 -2.10
C THR A 40 -4.38 -23.63 -2.51
N LYS A 41 -3.69 -24.28 -1.56
CA LYS A 41 -2.79 -25.42 -1.88
C LYS A 41 -3.48 -26.62 -2.54
N LYS A 42 -4.81 -26.68 -2.51
CA LYS A 42 -5.60 -27.75 -3.14
C LYS A 42 -6.07 -27.40 -4.55
N THR A 43 -5.90 -26.16 -5.00
CA THR A 43 -6.20 -25.76 -6.38
C THR A 43 -4.98 -25.95 -7.28
N GLU A 44 -5.21 -26.28 -8.56
CA GLU A 44 -4.13 -26.49 -9.55
C GLU A 44 -3.46 -25.17 -9.98
N THR A 45 -4.04 -24.02 -9.63
CA THR A 45 -3.66 -22.69 -10.11
C THR A 45 -2.75 -21.94 -9.14
N LYS A 46 -1.52 -21.59 -9.57
CA LYS A 46 -0.54 -20.77 -8.82
C LYS A 46 -0.99 -19.31 -8.57
N LEU A 47 -2.08 -18.86 -9.21
CA LEU A 47 -2.66 -17.51 -9.05
C LEU A 47 -3.22 -17.32 -7.64
N ASP A 48 -3.85 -18.34 -7.08
CA ASP A 48 -4.56 -18.21 -5.82
C ASP A 48 -3.59 -18.05 -4.65
N ASP A 49 -2.48 -18.79 -4.66
CA ASP A 49 -1.42 -18.69 -3.65
C ASP A 49 -0.72 -17.32 -3.67
N VAL A 50 -0.47 -16.78 -4.87
CA VAL A 50 0.12 -15.45 -5.06
C VAL A 50 -0.80 -14.36 -4.52
N LEU A 51 -2.10 -14.41 -4.83
CA LEU A 51 -3.05 -13.45 -4.31
C LEU A 51 -3.13 -13.51 -2.77
N VAL A 52 -3.16 -14.70 -2.18
CA VAL A 52 -3.16 -14.85 -0.72
C VAL A 52 -1.91 -14.22 -0.09
N ASP A 53 -0.72 -14.46 -0.66
CA ASP A 53 0.54 -13.93 -0.11
C ASP A 53 0.69 -12.41 -0.34
N VAL A 54 0.13 -11.86 -1.43
CA VAL A 54 0.10 -10.40 -1.68
C VAL A 54 -0.88 -9.69 -0.75
N PHE A 55 -2.09 -10.22 -0.55
CA PHE A 55 -3.14 -9.55 0.22
C PHE A 55 -3.03 -9.74 1.74
N SER A 56 -2.42 -10.84 2.21
CA SER A 56 -2.42 -11.20 3.64
C SER A 56 -1.73 -10.19 4.57
N ALA A 57 -0.67 -9.52 4.11
CA ALA A 57 0.07 -8.55 4.91
C ALA A 57 -0.57 -7.14 4.89
N PRO A 58 -0.97 -6.59 3.72
CA PRO A 58 -1.73 -5.34 3.63
C PRO A 58 -3.07 -5.37 4.38
N LEU A 59 -3.74 -6.52 4.47
CA LEU A 59 -5.00 -6.68 5.19
C LEU A 59 -4.94 -6.30 6.67
N VAL A 60 -3.84 -6.58 7.37
CA VAL A 60 -3.68 -6.17 8.78
C VAL A 60 -3.62 -4.66 8.87
N PHE A 61 -2.85 -4.04 7.97
CA PHE A 61 -2.61 -2.62 7.98
C PHE A 61 -3.87 -1.84 7.59
N THR A 62 -4.64 -2.32 6.60
CA THR A 62 -5.93 -1.72 6.25
C THR A 62 -6.97 -1.89 7.35
N ALA A 63 -7.04 -3.05 8.02
CA ALA A 63 -7.91 -3.25 9.18
C ALA A 63 -7.56 -2.27 10.31
N PHE A 64 -6.27 -2.02 10.55
CA PHE A 64 -5.82 -1.01 11.50
C PHE A 64 -6.26 0.41 11.09
N ILE A 65 -6.12 0.79 9.82
CA ILE A 65 -6.58 2.10 9.33
C ILE A 65 -8.10 2.25 9.49
N ILE A 66 -8.89 1.22 9.17
CA ILE A 66 -10.34 1.23 9.37
C ILE A 66 -10.68 1.42 10.86
N SER A 67 -9.93 0.78 11.75
CA SER A 67 -10.14 0.96 13.19
C SER A 67 -9.87 2.38 13.66
N LEU A 68 -8.85 3.05 13.12
CA LEU A 68 -8.58 4.47 13.36
C LEU A 68 -9.74 5.34 12.88
N MET A 69 -10.31 5.02 11.71
CA MET A 69 -11.47 5.73 11.17
C MET A 69 -12.73 5.57 12.03
N ILE A 70 -12.96 4.39 12.61
CA ILE A 70 -14.07 4.18 13.54
C ILE A 70 -13.79 4.93 14.85
N ALA A 71 -12.57 4.81 15.37
CA ALA A 71 -12.16 5.43 16.63
C ALA A 71 -12.31 6.96 16.60
N GLN A 72 -12.08 7.62 15.45
CA GLN A 72 -12.29 9.06 15.29
C GLN A 72 -13.74 9.50 15.59
N HIS A 73 -14.73 8.64 15.35
CA HIS A 73 -16.14 8.94 15.58
C HIS A 73 -16.55 8.74 17.05
N LEU A 74 -15.69 8.15 17.87
CA LEU A 74 -15.95 7.86 19.28
C LEU A 74 -15.50 8.99 20.21
N ILE A 75 -14.72 9.96 19.71
CA ILE A 75 -14.19 11.09 20.48
C ILE A 75 -14.51 12.39 19.74
N ILE A 76 -14.94 13.40 20.50
CA ILE A 76 -15.07 14.77 20.02
C ILE A 76 -13.68 15.39 19.95
N LEU A 77 -13.21 15.66 18.73
CA LEU A 77 -11.95 16.32 18.46
C LEU A 77 -12.16 17.80 18.12
N SER A 78 -11.19 18.65 18.45
CA SER A 78 -11.19 20.04 17.97
C SER A 78 -11.06 20.07 16.44
N PRO A 79 -11.54 21.11 15.74
CA PRO A 79 -11.45 21.18 14.28
C PRO A 79 -10.04 20.95 13.73
N SER A 80 -9.02 21.52 14.37
CA SER A 80 -7.60 21.32 14.01
C SER A 80 -7.13 19.89 14.25
N ALA A 81 -7.57 19.24 15.35
CA ALA A 81 -7.22 17.85 15.60
C ALA A 81 -7.89 16.91 14.59
N THR A 82 -9.14 17.18 14.21
CA THR A 82 -9.87 16.40 13.20
C THR A 82 -9.20 16.49 11.82
N THR A 83 -8.75 17.67 11.40
CA THR A 83 -8.07 17.84 10.10
C THR A 83 -6.71 17.13 10.09
N THR A 84 -5.92 17.25 11.15
CA THR A 84 -4.65 16.51 11.29
C THR A 84 -4.87 15.00 11.32
N PHE A 85 -5.86 14.52 12.08
CA PHE A 85 -6.18 13.09 12.15
C PHE A 85 -6.62 12.53 10.79
N SER A 86 -7.44 13.28 10.05
CA SER A 86 -7.86 12.92 8.70
C SER A 86 -6.68 12.89 7.73
N ALA A 87 -5.73 13.84 7.84
CA ALA A 87 -4.50 13.83 7.03
C ALA A 87 -3.64 12.60 7.34
N ILE A 88 -3.48 12.24 8.61
CA ILE A 88 -2.77 11.02 9.03
C ILE A 88 -3.43 9.78 8.41
N ILE A 89 -4.76 9.66 8.44
CA ILE A 89 -5.46 8.53 7.80
C ILE A 89 -5.18 8.46 6.30
N ARG A 90 -5.24 9.60 5.58
CA ARG A 90 -4.96 9.63 4.13
C ARG A 90 -3.51 9.25 3.81
N VAL A 91 -2.56 9.70 4.63
CA VAL A 91 -1.14 9.30 4.53
C VAL A 91 -0.99 7.79 4.76
N LEU A 92 -1.65 7.22 5.78
CA LEU A 92 -1.62 5.78 6.03
C LEU A 92 -2.20 4.99 4.85
N TRP A 93 -3.29 5.45 4.24
CA TRP A 93 -3.85 4.84 3.02
C TRP A 93 -2.89 4.92 1.85
N THR A 94 -2.22 6.05 1.66
CA THR A 94 -1.21 6.23 0.61
C THR A 94 -0.05 5.25 0.79
N ILE A 95 0.46 5.11 2.02
CA ILE A 95 1.51 4.15 2.37
C ILE A 95 1.02 2.71 2.14
N ALA A 96 -0.21 2.39 2.57
CA ALA A 96 -0.81 1.07 2.38
C ALA A 96 -0.89 0.70 0.88
N GLY A 97 -1.34 1.65 0.05
CA GLY A 97 -1.46 1.47 -1.40
C GLY A 97 -0.10 1.30 -2.08
N ALA A 98 0.88 2.13 -1.74
CA ALA A 98 2.24 2.03 -2.27
C ALA A 98 2.91 0.70 -1.89
N TRP A 99 2.76 0.30 -0.63
CA TRP A 99 3.27 -0.99 -0.14
C TRP A 99 2.57 -2.17 -0.80
N PHE A 100 1.25 -2.13 -0.95
CA PHE A 100 0.49 -3.14 -1.68
C PHE A 100 0.96 -3.26 -3.14
N LEU A 101 1.08 -2.13 -3.84
CA LEU A 101 1.45 -2.11 -5.25
C LEU A 101 2.88 -2.63 -5.47
N THR A 102 3.83 -2.22 -4.64
CA THR A 102 5.22 -2.73 -4.71
C THR A 102 5.28 -4.23 -4.43
N ARG A 103 4.56 -4.72 -3.42
CA ARG A 103 4.48 -6.16 -3.11
C ARG A 103 3.79 -6.96 -4.23
N PHE A 104 2.74 -6.41 -4.82
CA PHE A 104 2.05 -7.02 -5.95
C PHE A 104 2.98 -7.15 -7.16
N LEU A 105 3.71 -6.08 -7.49
CA LEU A 105 4.69 -6.09 -8.58
C LEU A 105 5.80 -7.13 -8.34
N ASP A 106 6.34 -7.20 -7.11
CA ASP A 106 7.35 -8.20 -6.72
C ASP A 106 6.83 -9.62 -6.96
N SER A 107 5.61 -9.90 -6.50
CA SER A 107 5.03 -11.22 -6.63
C SER A 107 4.68 -11.58 -8.08
N MET A 108 4.24 -10.61 -8.89
CA MET A 108 4.01 -10.81 -10.33
C MET A 108 5.30 -11.16 -11.06
N ILE A 109 6.39 -10.46 -10.75
CA ILE A 109 7.69 -10.73 -11.37
C ILE A 109 8.18 -12.14 -11.00
N GLU A 110 8.18 -12.48 -9.71
CA GLU A 110 8.70 -13.76 -9.22
C GLU A 110 7.89 -14.97 -9.71
N ASN A 111 6.55 -14.86 -9.76
CA ASN A 111 5.68 -16.01 -10.00
C ASN A 111 5.17 -16.13 -11.43
N TYR A 112 5.12 -15.02 -12.18
CA TYR A 112 4.65 -15.01 -13.56
C TYR A 112 5.77 -14.65 -14.51
N ILE A 113 6.42 -13.51 -14.33
CA ILE A 113 7.31 -13.02 -15.38
C ILE A 113 8.59 -13.86 -15.46
N SER A 114 9.27 -14.13 -14.34
CA SER A 114 10.51 -14.92 -14.33
C SER A 114 10.35 -16.37 -14.82
N PRO A 115 9.30 -17.15 -14.44
CA PRO A 115 9.13 -18.51 -14.94
C PRO A 115 8.71 -18.60 -16.42
N TYR A 116 8.01 -17.58 -16.94
CA TYR A 116 7.67 -17.50 -18.36
C TYR A 116 8.88 -17.07 -19.19
N ALA A 117 9.63 -16.08 -18.71
CA ALA A 117 10.91 -15.63 -19.26
C ALA A 117 11.89 -16.81 -19.38
N ALA A 118 12.11 -17.58 -18.32
CA ALA A 118 13.01 -18.75 -18.32
C ALA A 118 12.64 -19.86 -19.33
N LYS A 119 11.41 -19.88 -19.85
CA LYS A 119 10.99 -20.83 -20.91
C LYS A 119 11.19 -20.28 -22.33
N THR A 120 11.56 -19.02 -22.43
CA THR A 120 11.75 -18.28 -23.68
C THR A 120 13.24 -17.96 -23.79
N SER A 121 13.87 -18.22 -24.94
CA SER A 121 15.32 -17.98 -25.13
C SER A 121 15.59 -16.49 -25.45
N SER A 122 15.22 -15.60 -24.54
CA SER A 122 15.22 -14.15 -24.77
C SER A 122 16.25 -13.43 -23.89
N ASP A 123 17.16 -12.68 -24.50
CA ASP A 123 18.15 -11.82 -23.81
C ASP A 123 17.51 -10.63 -23.05
N ILE A 124 16.19 -10.45 -23.18
CA ILE A 124 15.41 -9.44 -22.44
C ILE A 124 15.43 -9.71 -20.92
N ASP A 125 15.63 -10.97 -20.54
CA ASP A 125 15.19 -11.49 -19.25
C ASP A 125 16.09 -11.10 -18.07
N ASP A 126 17.40 -11.06 -18.27
CA ASP A 126 18.36 -10.80 -17.18
C ASP A 126 18.70 -9.31 -16.99
N VAL A 127 18.52 -8.49 -18.03
CA VAL A 127 18.92 -7.06 -18.00
C VAL A 127 17.73 -6.13 -17.98
N ILE A 128 16.68 -6.37 -18.77
CA ILE A 128 15.55 -5.43 -18.90
C ILE A 128 14.59 -5.59 -17.72
N LEU A 129 14.35 -6.82 -17.26
CA LEU A 129 13.43 -7.11 -16.17
C LEU A 129 13.80 -6.39 -14.86
N PRO A 130 15.06 -6.42 -14.37
CA PRO A 130 15.44 -5.72 -13.14
C PRO A 130 15.39 -4.20 -13.28
N ILE A 131 15.71 -3.67 -14.48
CA ILE A 131 15.64 -2.24 -14.76
C ILE A 131 14.18 -1.77 -14.70
N LEU A 132 13.29 -2.45 -15.42
CA LEU A 132 11.86 -2.11 -15.44
C LEU A 132 11.26 -2.19 -14.03
N HIS A 133 11.59 -3.24 -13.30
CA HIS A 133 11.15 -3.42 -11.91
C HIS A 133 11.56 -2.25 -11.02
N THR A 134 12.83 -1.85 -11.10
CA THR A 134 13.37 -0.72 -10.33
C THR A 134 12.70 0.60 -10.71
N VAL A 135 12.52 0.85 -12.01
CA VAL A 135 11.86 2.07 -12.52
C VAL A 135 10.42 2.16 -12.01
N VAL A 136 9.65 1.08 -12.12
CA VAL A 136 8.25 1.07 -11.63
C VAL A 136 8.20 1.31 -10.12
N LYS A 137 9.10 0.70 -9.34
CA LYS A 137 9.20 0.96 -7.89
C LYS A 137 9.49 2.42 -7.59
N ILE A 138 10.44 3.04 -8.30
CA ILE A 138 10.76 4.47 -8.16
C ILE A 138 9.54 5.34 -8.46
N VAL A 139 8.79 5.03 -9.51
CA VAL A 139 7.56 5.76 -9.86
C VAL A 139 6.52 5.65 -8.75
N VAL A 140 6.26 4.44 -8.24
CA VAL A 140 5.30 4.22 -7.14
C VAL A 140 5.69 4.99 -5.88
N ILE A 141 6.95 4.94 -5.47
CA ILE A 141 7.45 5.65 -4.29
C ILE A 141 7.37 7.17 -4.49
N SER A 142 7.75 7.67 -5.68
CA SER A 142 7.68 9.11 -5.99
C SER A 142 6.25 9.62 -5.96
N MET A 143 5.31 8.86 -6.52
CA MET A 143 3.88 9.17 -6.47
C MET A 143 3.35 9.18 -5.03
N ALA A 144 3.73 8.20 -4.22
CA ALA A 144 3.35 8.15 -2.82
C ALA A 144 3.86 9.38 -2.03
N ALA A 145 5.12 9.77 -2.25
CA ALA A 145 5.70 10.96 -1.62
C ALA A 145 4.95 12.24 -2.02
N ILE A 146 4.61 12.38 -3.30
CA ILE A 146 3.80 13.49 -3.82
C ILE A 146 2.42 13.53 -3.18
N MET A 147 1.73 12.39 -3.11
CA MET A 147 0.40 12.31 -2.48
C MET A 147 0.45 12.70 -1.00
N ILE A 148 1.47 12.24 -0.27
CA ILE A 148 1.69 12.63 1.13
C ILE A 148 1.87 14.14 1.26
N LEU A 149 2.71 14.76 0.41
CA LEU A 149 2.88 16.22 0.41
C LEU A 149 1.55 16.93 0.11
N SER A 150 0.77 16.43 -0.85
CA SER A 150 -0.54 16.98 -1.17
C SER A 150 -1.50 16.92 0.02
N ASP A 151 -1.46 15.84 0.82
CA ASP A 151 -2.30 15.66 2.00
C ASP A 151 -2.02 16.69 3.12
N PHE A 152 -0.78 17.19 3.18
CA PHE A 152 -0.36 18.27 4.08
C PHE A 152 -0.64 19.67 3.52
N GLY A 153 -1.26 19.77 2.34
CA GLY A 153 -1.64 21.04 1.71
C GLY A 153 -0.54 21.69 0.86
N PHE A 154 0.56 20.98 0.57
CA PHE A 154 1.54 21.47 -0.40
C PHE A 154 0.98 21.41 -1.82
N ASN A 155 1.22 22.45 -2.62
CA ASN A 155 0.89 22.41 -4.04
C ASN A 155 1.88 21.51 -4.78
N VAL A 156 1.38 20.38 -5.28
CA VAL A 156 2.21 19.37 -5.95
C VAL A 156 2.13 19.41 -7.48
N THR A 157 1.38 20.35 -8.06
CA THR A 157 1.21 20.46 -9.52
C THR A 157 2.57 20.59 -10.23
N GLY A 158 3.49 21.37 -9.66
CA GLY A 158 4.85 21.50 -10.18
C GLY A 158 5.66 20.21 -10.10
N LEU A 159 5.51 19.44 -9.02
CA LEU A 159 6.21 18.15 -8.86
C LEU A 159 5.69 17.12 -9.85
N VAL A 160 4.38 17.03 -10.02
CA VAL A 160 3.74 16.13 -11.00
C VAL A 160 4.12 16.52 -12.42
N ALA A 161 4.08 17.81 -12.76
CA ALA A 161 4.53 18.30 -14.07
C ALA A 161 6.01 18.00 -14.33
N GLY A 162 6.87 18.18 -13.32
CA GLY A 162 8.29 17.85 -13.38
C GLY A 162 8.55 16.36 -13.63
N LEU A 163 7.82 15.47 -12.94
CA LEU A 163 7.89 14.02 -13.21
C LEU A 163 7.41 13.68 -14.62
N GLY A 164 6.37 14.34 -15.13
CA GLY A 164 5.90 14.15 -16.49
C GLY A 164 6.96 14.51 -17.55
N ILE A 165 7.56 15.70 -17.43
CA ILE A 165 8.62 16.15 -18.35
C ILE A 165 9.90 15.29 -18.18
N GLY A 166 10.28 14.95 -16.95
CA GLY A 166 11.40 14.07 -16.67
C GLY A 166 11.19 12.66 -17.25
N GLY A 167 9.98 12.12 -17.17
CA GLY A 167 9.61 10.86 -17.79
C GLY A 167 9.71 10.89 -19.31
N LEU A 168 9.32 11.99 -19.96
CA LEU A 168 9.50 12.18 -21.41
C LEU A 168 10.98 12.23 -21.79
N ALA A 169 11.81 12.92 -21.00
CA ALA A 169 13.26 12.96 -21.23
C ALA A 169 13.89 11.56 -21.13
N ILE A 170 13.51 10.78 -20.11
CA ILE A 170 13.96 9.38 -19.96
C ILE A 170 13.46 8.53 -21.15
N ALA A 171 12.21 8.70 -21.59
CA ALA A 171 11.68 7.96 -22.73
C ALA A 171 12.43 8.25 -24.03
N PHE A 172 12.81 9.51 -24.27
CA PHE A 172 13.65 9.86 -25.42
C PHE A 172 15.05 9.26 -25.31
N ALA A 173 15.69 9.32 -24.14
CA ALA A 173 16.99 8.70 -23.93
C ALA A 173 16.95 7.17 -24.09
N ALA A 174 15.88 6.52 -23.63
CA ALA A 174 15.69 5.07 -23.76
C ALA A 174 15.44 4.64 -25.21
N LYS A 175 14.77 5.48 -26.01
CA LYS A 175 14.55 5.22 -27.43
C LYS A 175 15.87 4.99 -28.17
N ASP A 176 16.89 5.81 -27.88
CA ASP A 176 18.21 5.72 -28.51
C ASP A 176 19.00 4.47 -28.10
N ILE A 177 18.65 3.83 -26.97
CA ILE A 177 19.26 2.58 -26.49
C ILE A 177 18.62 1.36 -27.17
N ILE A 178 17.34 1.46 -27.51
CA ILE A 178 16.53 0.35 -28.03
C ILE A 178 16.51 0.35 -29.58
N SER A 179 16.76 1.50 -30.23
CA SER A 179 16.85 1.64 -31.69
C SER A 179 18.17 1.15 -32.26
#